data_AF-A0A7J3T1H2-F1
#
_entry.id   AF-A0A7J3T1H2-F1
#
_cell.length_a   1.000
_cell.length_b   1.000
_cell.length_c   1.000
_cell.angle_alpha   90.00
_cell.angle_beta   90.00
_cell.angle_gamma   90.00
#
_symmetry.space_group_name_H-M   'P 1'
#
loop_
_entity.id
_entity.type
_entity.pdbx_description
1 polymer ?
#
loop_
_entity_poly.entity_id
_entity_poly.type
_entity_poly.pdbx_seq_one_letter_code
_entity_poly.pdbx_strand_id
1 'polypeptide(L)'
;MSTMHYFSSASEVFQTLKAAMKSLLVFGDLTIHEKDDNRFLEKLEKTVSEAHNRYFKPSETRTFLENNGFHVARMKTVSYRKSYLSLMEDKGEYFHVSAEQLTMCIRAADAQAKSQYGLTDTELTLYYTVVVATNN
;
A
#
# COMPACT_ATOMS: atom_id res chain seq x y z
N MET A 1 -6.24 -5.71 -7.86
CA MET A 1 -6.04 -4.26 -8.07
C MET A 1 -5.89 -3.62 -6.71
N SER A 2 -4.88 -2.77 -6.58
CA SER A 2 -4.55 -2.01 -5.36
C SER A 2 -5.38 -0.73 -5.37
N THR A 3 -6.29 -0.55 -4.40
CA THR A 3 -7.34 0.47 -4.52
C THR A 3 -7.57 1.31 -3.26
N MET A 4 -7.38 0.78 -2.04
CA MET A 4 -7.79 1.52 -0.83
C MET A 4 -7.00 2.81 -0.64
N HIS A 5 -5.71 2.79 -0.94
CA HIS A 5 -4.83 3.95 -0.76
C HIS A 5 -5.16 5.14 -1.69
N TYR A 6 -6.06 4.99 -2.67
CA TYR A 6 -6.58 6.08 -3.51
C TYR A 6 -7.88 6.69 -2.97
N PHE A 7 -8.60 6.04 -2.06
CA PHE A 7 -9.91 6.54 -1.63
C PHE A 7 -9.77 7.79 -0.77
N SER A 8 -10.50 8.85 -1.13
CA SER A 8 -10.64 10.07 -0.32
C SER A 8 -11.35 9.77 1.01
N SER A 9 -12.38 8.91 0.97
CA SER A 9 -13.09 8.40 2.15
C SER A 9 -13.23 6.87 2.05
N ALA A 10 -12.23 6.15 2.54
CA ALA A 10 -12.28 4.68 2.52
C ALA A 10 -13.50 4.17 3.29
N SER A 11 -13.84 4.75 4.45
CA SER A 11 -14.98 4.28 5.25
C SER A 11 -16.30 4.32 4.48
N GLU A 12 -16.58 5.42 3.77
CA GLU A 12 -17.79 5.53 2.95
C GLU A 12 -17.85 4.45 1.87
N VAL A 13 -16.74 4.22 1.17
CA VAL A 13 -16.66 3.17 0.15
C VAL A 13 -16.96 1.80 0.76
N PHE A 14 -16.39 1.48 1.93
CA PHE A 14 -16.63 0.19 2.58
C PHE A 14 -18.05 0.06 3.15
N GLN A 15 -18.69 1.14 3.59
CA GLN A 15 -20.11 1.14 3.94
C GLN A 15 -21.01 0.90 2.71
N THR A 16 -20.71 1.53 1.58
CA THR A 16 -21.41 1.26 0.32
C THR A 16 -21.23 -0.19 -0.12
N LEU A 17 -20.00 -0.71 -0.08
CA LEU A 17 -19.72 -2.12 -0.38
C LEU A 17 -20.49 -3.04 0.56
N LYS A 18 -20.51 -2.74 1.86
CA LYS A 18 -21.25 -3.51 2.87
C LYS A 18 -22.74 -3.58 2.52
N ALA A 19 -23.36 -2.46 2.15
CA ALA A 19 -24.76 -2.42 1.76
C ALA A 19 -25.05 -3.19 0.46
N ALA A 20 -24.10 -3.22 -0.48
CA ALA A 20 -24.26 -3.89 -1.77
C ALA A 20 -23.91 -5.39 -1.76
N MET A 21 -23.04 -5.85 -0.87
CA MET A 21 -22.52 -7.21 -0.86
C MET A 21 -23.33 -8.15 0.03
N LYS A 22 -23.56 -9.37 -0.48
CA LYS A 22 -24.38 -10.38 0.21
C LYS A 22 -23.66 -11.19 1.30
N SER A 23 -22.33 -11.36 1.22
CA SER A 23 -21.62 -12.16 2.24
C SER A 23 -20.10 -12.05 2.24
N LEU A 24 -19.46 -11.95 1.06
CA LEU A 24 -18.00 -12.08 0.94
C LEU A 24 -17.37 -10.86 0.27
N LEU A 25 -16.33 -10.34 0.89
CA LEU A 25 -15.44 -9.33 0.34
C LEU A 25 -14.04 -9.93 0.16
N VAL A 26 -13.52 -9.85 -1.06
CA VAL A 26 -12.12 -10.16 -1.35
C VAL A 26 -11.50 -8.92 -1.97
N PHE A 27 -10.45 -8.39 -1.35
CA PHE A 27 -9.67 -7.31 -1.96
C PHE A 27 -8.19 -7.50 -1.62
N GLY A 28 -7.34 -6.76 -2.32
CA GLY A 28 -5.95 -6.63 -1.91
C GLY A 28 -5.45 -5.23 -2.18
N ASP A 29 -4.44 -4.82 -1.43
CA ASP A 29 -3.81 -3.52 -1.60
C ASP A 29 -2.30 -3.61 -1.33
N LEU A 30 -1.56 -2.69 -1.94
CA LEU A 30 -0.20 -2.39 -1.51
C LEU A 30 -0.27 -1.85 -0.08
N THR A 31 0.53 -2.43 0.81
CA THR A 31 0.57 -2.10 2.23
C THR A 31 1.97 -1.69 2.63
N ILE A 32 2.08 -0.82 3.63
CA ILE A 32 3.39 -0.54 4.25
C ILE A 32 3.82 -1.75 5.10
N HIS A 33 5.13 -1.93 5.25
CA HIS A 33 5.65 -2.97 6.12
C HIS A 33 5.14 -2.78 7.56
N GLU A 34 4.83 -3.87 8.26
CA GLU A 34 4.19 -3.83 9.59
C GLU A 34 4.98 -3.00 10.62
N LYS A 35 6.31 -3.01 10.50
CA LYS A 35 7.24 -2.27 11.37
C LYS A 35 7.73 -0.94 10.77
N ASP A 36 7.15 -0.47 9.66
CA ASP A 36 7.50 0.80 9.05
C ASP A 36 6.77 1.95 9.77
N ASP A 37 7.28 2.31 10.94
CA ASP A 37 6.71 3.38 11.77
C ASP A 37 7.02 4.77 11.20
N ASN A 38 8.10 4.88 10.42
CA ASN A 38 8.49 6.11 9.73
C ASN A 38 7.73 6.34 8.41
N ARG A 39 6.87 5.37 8.03
CA ARG A 39 6.05 5.37 6.81
C ARG A 39 6.87 5.67 5.57
N PHE A 40 8.05 5.05 5.47
CA PHE A 40 8.97 5.22 4.35
C PHE A 40 8.27 4.96 3.01
N LEU A 41 7.54 3.86 2.87
CA LEU A 41 6.88 3.54 1.60
C LEU A 41 5.87 4.62 1.20
N GLU A 42 5.13 5.19 2.16
CA GLU A 42 4.20 6.28 1.84
C GLU A 42 4.93 7.53 1.34
N LYS A 43 6.06 7.89 1.96
CA LYS A 43 6.88 9.03 1.51
C LYS A 43 7.46 8.78 0.12
N LEU A 44 7.95 7.58 -0.13
CA LEU A 44 8.44 7.15 -1.44
C LEU A 44 7.35 7.26 -2.50
N GLU A 45 6.18 6.69 -2.21
CA GLU A 45 5.04 6.65 -3.12
C GLU A 45 4.47 8.06 -3.41
N LYS A 46 4.40 8.92 -2.40
CA LYS A 46 4.03 10.34 -2.58
C LYS A 46 5.07 11.16 -3.35
N THR A 47 6.34 10.73 -3.36
CA THR A 47 7.36 11.34 -4.21
C THR A 47 7.14 11.01 -5.69
N VAL A 48 6.55 9.83 -5.99
CA VAL A 48 6.30 9.38 -7.37
C VAL A 48 4.88 9.65 -7.87
N SER A 49 3.92 9.90 -6.97
CA SER A 49 2.51 10.09 -7.33
C SER A 49 1.74 10.81 -6.23
N GLU A 50 1.16 11.96 -6.55
CA GLU A 50 0.28 12.71 -5.64
C GLU A 50 -1.11 12.07 -5.48
N ALA A 51 -1.48 11.11 -6.34
CA ALA A 51 -2.78 10.47 -6.29
C ALA A 51 -2.98 9.57 -5.06
N HIS A 52 -1.92 9.27 -4.30
CA HIS A 52 -2.01 8.42 -3.12
C HIS A 52 -2.42 9.22 -1.89
N ASN A 53 -3.56 8.83 -1.31
CA ASN A 53 -4.02 9.42 -0.07
C ASN A 53 -3.21 8.86 1.13
N ARG A 54 -3.35 7.55 1.39
CA ARG A 54 -2.70 6.88 2.53
C ARG A 54 -2.58 5.38 2.31
N TYR A 55 -1.41 4.82 2.59
CA TYR A 55 -1.21 3.37 2.67
C TYR A 55 -1.50 2.83 4.07
N PHE A 56 -1.93 1.59 4.18
CA PHE A 56 -2.20 0.96 5.48
C PHE A 56 -1.17 -0.14 5.76
N LYS A 57 -0.84 -0.35 7.04
CA LYS A 57 -0.24 -1.61 7.50
C LYS A 57 -1.27 -2.74 7.34
N PRO A 58 -0.82 -4.00 7.24
CA PRO A 58 -1.73 -5.15 7.36
C PRO A 58 -2.59 -5.09 8.63
N SER A 59 -2.01 -4.78 9.79
CA SER A 59 -2.77 -4.62 11.04
C SER A 59 -3.79 -3.47 10.98
N GLU A 60 -3.38 -2.30 10.48
CA GLU A 60 -4.28 -1.16 10.31
C GLU A 60 -5.45 -1.49 9.37
N THR A 61 -5.17 -2.24 8.29
CA THR A 61 -6.21 -2.72 7.35
C THR A 61 -7.23 -3.60 8.06
N ARG A 62 -6.76 -4.57 8.87
CA ARG A 62 -7.65 -5.44 9.65
C ARG A 62 -8.54 -4.62 10.58
N THR A 63 -7.95 -3.77 11.41
CA THR A 63 -8.70 -2.95 12.38
C THR A 63 -9.70 -2.04 11.67
N PHE A 64 -9.31 -1.45 10.54
CA PHE A 64 -10.19 -0.60 9.74
C PHE A 64 -11.43 -1.38 9.24
N LEU A 65 -11.26 -2.59 8.72
CA LEU A 65 -12.38 -3.41 8.24
C LEU A 65 -13.30 -3.85 9.37
N GLU A 66 -12.71 -4.30 10.49
CA GLU A 66 -13.45 -4.74 11.67
C GLU A 66 -14.29 -3.59 12.24
N ASN A 67 -13.74 -2.38 12.31
CA ASN A 67 -14.47 -1.18 12.71
C ASN A 67 -15.58 -0.77 11.72
N ASN A 68 -15.49 -1.17 10.45
CA ASN A 68 -16.53 -0.95 9.45
C ASN A 68 -17.55 -2.09 9.37
N GLY A 69 -17.50 -3.04 10.32
CA GLY A 69 -18.49 -4.11 10.46
C GLY A 69 -18.26 -5.31 9.56
N PHE A 70 -17.03 -5.49 9.08
CA PHE A 70 -16.60 -6.73 8.41
C PHE A 70 -15.89 -7.65 9.41
N HIS A 71 -16.01 -8.97 9.20
CA HIS A 71 -15.20 -9.95 9.91
C HIS A 71 -14.07 -10.46 9.01
N VAL A 72 -12.82 -10.20 9.38
CA VAL A 72 -11.66 -10.62 8.58
C VAL A 72 -11.32 -12.10 8.83
N ALA A 73 -11.83 -12.97 7.96
CA ALA A 73 -11.64 -14.42 8.03
C ALA A 73 -10.20 -14.84 7.68
N ARG A 74 -9.60 -14.21 6.66
CA ARG A 74 -8.22 -14.50 6.25
C ARG A 74 -7.52 -13.25 5.76
N MET A 75 -6.25 -13.11 6.11
CA MET A 75 -5.38 -12.07 5.57
C MET A 75 -4.01 -12.68 5.30
N LYS A 76 -3.43 -12.36 4.13
CA LYS A 76 -2.09 -12.80 3.75
C LYS A 76 -1.35 -11.66 3.09
N THR A 77 -0.17 -11.36 3.60
CA THR A 77 0.77 -10.44 2.96
C THR A 77 1.79 -11.24 2.16
N VAL A 78 2.04 -10.81 0.93
CA VAL A 78 3.04 -11.36 0.02
C VAL A 78 4.05 -10.26 -0.29
N SER A 79 5.32 -10.57 -0.13
CA SER A 79 6.41 -9.70 -0.56
C SER A 79 6.80 -10.03 -2.00
N TYR A 80 7.17 -9.00 -2.76
CA TYR A 80 7.69 -9.15 -4.11
C TYR A 80 8.72 -8.07 -4.43
N ARG A 81 9.66 -8.35 -5.34
CA ARG A 81 10.66 -7.38 -5.78
C ARG A 81 10.07 -6.50 -6.89
N LYS A 82 10.35 -5.21 -6.83
CA LYS A 82 10.00 -4.23 -7.84
C LYS A 82 11.24 -3.42 -8.21
N SER A 83 11.55 -3.35 -9.50
CA SER A 83 12.63 -2.50 -9.99
C SER A 83 12.22 -1.02 -9.92
N TYR A 84 13.19 -0.14 -9.69
CA TYR A 84 12.96 1.30 -9.74
C TYR A 84 12.56 1.75 -11.14
N LEU A 85 13.07 1.08 -12.19
CA LEU A 85 12.65 1.34 -13.56
C LEU A 85 11.14 1.11 -13.74
N SER A 86 10.62 -0.04 -13.30
CA SER A 86 9.17 -0.31 -13.38
C SER A 86 8.35 0.65 -12.51
N LEU A 87 8.88 1.09 -11.36
CA LEU A 87 8.21 2.12 -10.54
C LEU A 87 8.10 3.46 -11.27
N MET A 88 9.13 3.82 -12.06
CA MET A 88 9.17 5.03 -12.87
C MET A 88 8.33 4.93 -14.14
N GLU A 89 8.33 3.79 -14.82
CA GLU A 89 7.48 3.57 -16.02
C GLU A 89 5.99 3.65 -15.65
N ASP A 90 5.59 3.03 -14.54
CA ASP A 90 4.19 3.01 -14.12
C ASP A 90 3.65 4.40 -13.72
N LYS A 91 4.50 5.26 -13.14
CA LYS A 91 4.07 6.48 -12.42
C LYS A 91 4.83 7.74 -12.82
N GLY A 92 6.14 7.62 -13.05
CA GLY A 92 7.01 8.75 -13.37
C GLY A 92 6.69 9.41 -14.71
N GLU A 93 6.32 8.65 -15.74
CA GLU A 93 5.87 9.25 -17.01
C GLU A 93 4.56 10.03 -16.84
N TYR A 94 3.62 9.49 -16.06
CA TYR A 94 2.32 10.10 -15.86
C TYR A 94 2.37 11.35 -14.96
N PHE A 95 3.21 11.34 -13.92
CA PHE A 95 3.33 12.44 -12.95
C PHE A 95 4.56 13.33 -13.16
N HIS A 96 5.29 13.18 -14.27
CA HIS A 96 6.51 13.93 -14.60
C HIS A 96 7.60 13.90 -13.51
N VAL A 97 7.72 12.77 -12.81
CA VAL A 97 8.71 12.61 -11.74
C VAL A 97 10.05 12.25 -12.34
N SER A 98 11.11 12.90 -11.87
CA SER A 98 12.48 12.62 -12.32
C SER A 98 13.06 11.41 -11.60
N ALA A 99 13.91 10.63 -12.28
CA ALA A 99 14.65 9.53 -11.66
C ALA A 99 15.56 10.00 -10.50
N GLU A 100 15.98 11.28 -10.52
CA GLU A 100 16.77 11.90 -9.46
C GLU A 100 15.98 12.02 -8.15
N GLN A 101 14.71 12.47 -8.21
CA GLN A 101 13.85 12.56 -7.03
C GLN A 101 13.63 11.20 -6.36
N LEU A 102 13.39 10.15 -7.16
CA LEU A 102 13.29 8.79 -6.66
C LEU A 102 14.61 8.36 -5.99
N THR A 103 15.74 8.59 -6.66
CA THR A 103 17.08 8.24 -6.15
C THR A 103 17.39 8.93 -4.82
N MET A 104 17.06 10.22 -4.69
CA MET A 104 17.24 10.96 -3.44
C MET A 104 16.43 10.35 -2.29
N CYS A 105 15.17 9.98 -2.55
CA CYS A 105 14.30 9.34 -1.56
C CYS A 105 14.88 8.00 -1.08
N ILE A 106 15.33 7.15 -2.01
CA ILE A 106 15.96 5.86 -1.70
C ILE A 106 17.25 6.04 -0.89
N ARG A 107 18.11 6.99 -1.27
CA ARG A 107 19.38 7.25 -0.55
C ARG A 107 19.15 7.75 0.87
N ALA A 108 18.14 8.58 1.06
CA ALA A 108 17.75 9.13 2.36
C ALA A 108 17.08 8.11 3.29
N ALA A 109 16.76 6.90 2.81
CA ALA A 109 16.19 5.84 3.64
C ALA A 109 17.12 5.49 4.81
N ASP A 110 16.54 5.41 6.01
CA ASP A 110 17.24 4.97 7.21
C ASP A 110 17.58 3.46 7.14
N ALA A 111 18.38 2.97 8.09
CA ALA A 111 18.80 1.58 8.13
C ALA A 111 17.62 0.60 8.29
N GLN A 112 16.56 1.02 8.97
CA GLN A 112 15.38 0.20 9.20
C GLN A 112 14.58 0.05 7.92
N ALA A 113 14.30 1.13 7.20
CA ALA A 113 13.63 1.13 5.90
C ALA A 113 14.45 0.33 4.88
N LYS A 114 15.78 0.51 4.83
CA LYS A 114 16.68 -0.27 3.96
C LYS A 114 16.55 -1.77 4.21
N SER A 115 16.52 -2.18 5.47
CA SER A 115 16.34 -3.58 5.86
C SER A 115 14.95 -4.11 5.53
N GLN A 116 13.90 -3.37 5.90
CA GLN A 116 12.50 -3.77 5.68
C GLN A 116 12.19 -3.92 4.20
N TYR A 117 12.53 -2.92 3.39
CA TYR A 117 12.22 -2.93 1.96
C TYR A 117 13.34 -3.57 1.14
N GLY A 118 14.38 -4.15 1.75
CA GLY A 118 15.52 -4.76 1.06
C GLY A 118 16.06 -3.86 -0.05
N LEU A 119 16.28 -2.58 0.25
CA LEU A 119 16.64 -1.58 -0.75
C LEU A 119 18.02 -1.91 -1.32
N THR A 120 18.09 -1.97 -2.65
CA THR A 120 19.35 -2.09 -3.41
C THR A 120 19.50 -0.88 -4.34
N ASP A 121 20.53 -0.90 -5.18
CA ASP A 121 20.74 0.13 -6.19
C ASP A 121 19.69 0.12 -7.31
N THR A 122 18.95 -0.97 -7.50
CA THR A 122 18.05 -1.14 -8.66
C THR A 122 16.62 -1.55 -8.32
N GLU A 123 16.38 -2.07 -7.11
CA GLU A 123 15.08 -2.63 -6.71
C GLU A 123 14.82 -2.53 -5.21
N LEU A 124 13.53 -2.60 -4.88
CA LEU A 124 12.99 -2.70 -3.53
C LEU A 124 12.00 -3.87 -3.42
N THR A 125 11.72 -4.30 -2.19
CA THR A 125 10.65 -5.23 -1.84
C THR A 125 9.41 -4.43 -1.54
N LEU A 126 8.29 -4.76 -2.18
CA LEU A 126 6.97 -4.24 -1.86
C LEU A 126 6.11 -5.33 -1.21
N TYR A 127 5.06 -4.91 -0.50
CA TYR A 127 4.17 -5.80 0.24
C TYR A 127 2.75 -5.64 -0.24
N TYR A 128 2.17 -6.71 -0.77
CA TYR A 128 0.76 -6.74 -1.17
C TYR A 128 -0.02 -7.60 -0.18
N THR A 129 -1.04 -7.03 0.43
CA THR A 129 -1.89 -7.74 1.38
C THR A 129 -3.22 -8.07 0.73
N VAL A 130 -3.56 -9.36 0.72
CA VAL A 130 -4.88 -9.86 0.31
C VAL A 130 -5.70 -10.14 1.56
N VAL A 131 -6.94 -9.65 1.55
CA VAL A 131 -7.91 -9.81 2.61
C VAL A 131 -9.15 -10.54 2.08
N VAL A 132 -9.61 -11.50 2.87
CA VAL A 132 -10.91 -12.15 2.73
C VAL A 132 -11.70 -11.83 3.99
N ALA A 133 -12.81 -11.13 3.83
CA ALA A 133 -13.67 -10.71 4.92
C ALA A 133 -15.14 -11.03 4.60
N THR A 134 -15.95 -11.20 5.64
CA THR A 134 -17.39 -11.41 5.51
C THR A 134 -18.17 -10.26 6.10
N ASN A 135 -19.34 -9.99 5.54
CA ASN A 135 -20.31 -9.08 6.15
C ASN A 135 -21.12 -9.90 7.17
N ASN A 136 -21.24 -9.40 8.40
CA ASN A 136 -22.10 -10.01 9.43
C ASN A 136 -23.55 -9.59 9.23
#